data_AF-A0AAU9WK29-F1
#
_entry.id   AF-A0AAU9WK29-F1
#
_cell.length_a   1.000
_cell.length_b   1.000
_cell.length_c   1.000
_cell.angle_alpha   90.00
_cell.angle_beta   90.00
_cell.angle_gamma   90.00
#
_symmetry.space_group_name_H-M   'P 1'
#
loop_
_entity.id
_entity.type
_entity.pdbx_description
1 polymer ?
#
loop_
_entity_poly.entity_id
_entity_poly.type
_entity_poly.pdbx_seq_one_letter_code
_entity_poly.pdbx_strand_id
1 'polypeptide(L)'
;MLGFLALSLLTVAFANEAEKTVCEHKQMTIDCGGLDINILSASYGRTQQDVCDRGGSTNCHADSSMSVARNECQGQTRCTLDAKNEAFGDPCVGTFKHLTVKYECVEKTVLVRICEGKSQQISCPASKKIDILSANYGRLTGRHLCPGPVKTTNCGAAGSIDIVRNKCQGKQSCFLQATNGQFGDPCRGTKKYLEVKYECVEKTVLARICEGRFQQISCPASKKIDIMSANYGRLTGGNLCPGPVKTTDCRAAGSIDIVRNKCQGKQSCFLQATNSQFGDPCRGTRKYLEVKYECVEKTVLAHICEGRSQQISCPAPKEIDVMSANYGRLTGRHLCPGPVKTTDCRAAGSIDIVSNKCQGKQSCFLQATNSQFGDPCGGTRKYLEVKYECVEKTVLVHICEGRSQLISCPAPKKIDIMSANYGRLTGRHLCPGPVKTTNCGAAGSIDIVKSKCQGRQSCFLQATNGQFGDPCVGTRKYLEIKYRCDW
;
A
#
# COMPACT_ATOMS: atom_id res chain seq x y z
N MET A 1 2.97 46.40 -5.61
CA MET A 1 2.38 45.16 -5.05
C MET A 1 2.89 43.99 -5.87
N LEU A 2 3.98 43.36 -5.43
CA LEU A 2 4.58 42.20 -6.08
C LEU A 2 4.09 40.95 -5.37
N GLY A 3 3.38 40.09 -6.11
CA GLY A 3 2.81 38.85 -5.62
C GLY A 3 3.88 37.78 -5.47
N PHE A 4 3.91 37.13 -4.30
CA PHE A 4 4.71 35.94 -4.06
C PHE A 4 3.99 34.72 -4.63
N LEU A 5 4.50 34.20 -5.75
CA LEU A 5 4.26 32.83 -6.21
C LEU A 5 4.99 31.86 -5.27
N ALA A 6 4.27 31.23 -4.35
CA ALA A 6 4.78 30.10 -3.60
C ALA A 6 4.71 28.85 -4.49
N LEU A 7 5.85 28.47 -5.08
CA LEU A 7 6.03 27.16 -5.72
C LEU A 7 5.82 26.06 -4.66
N SER A 8 4.83 25.21 -4.87
CA SER A 8 4.62 24.01 -4.07
C SER A 8 5.71 22.98 -4.38
N LEU A 9 6.69 22.85 -3.50
CA LEU A 9 7.61 21.71 -3.50
C LEU A 9 6.85 20.46 -3.05
N LEU A 10 6.49 19.62 -4.04
CA LEU A 10 6.20 18.20 -3.84
C LEU A 10 7.43 17.56 -3.18
N THR A 11 7.37 17.29 -1.87
CA THR A 11 8.31 16.38 -1.23
C THR A 11 7.87 14.95 -1.50
N VAL A 12 8.27 14.45 -2.67
CA VAL A 12 8.46 13.02 -2.87
C VAL A 12 9.52 12.61 -1.84
N ALA A 13 9.23 11.60 -1.01
CA ALA A 13 10.23 11.00 -0.14
C ALA A 13 11.27 10.30 -1.02
N PHE A 14 12.23 11.06 -1.52
CA PHE A 14 13.48 10.52 -2.03
C PHE A 14 14.22 9.92 -0.85
N ALA A 15 14.88 8.78 -1.07
CA ALA A 15 15.98 8.38 -0.21
C ALA A 15 16.91 9.60 -0.10
N ASN A 16 17.11 10.12 1.13
CA ASN A 16 17.93 11.30 1.33
C ASN A 16 19.39 10.90 1.09
N GLU A 17 19.86 11.05 -0.14
CA GLU A 17 21.29 11.06 -0.44
C GLU A 17 21.94 12.15 0.41
N ALA A 18 22.91 11.76 1.23
CA ALA A 18 23.69 12.64 2.08
C ALA A 18 25.12 12.72 1.54
N GLU A 19 25.70 13.92 1.60
CA GLU A 19 27.11 14.14 1.27
C GLU A 19 27.84 14.65 2.51
N LYS A 20 29.03 14.10 2.77
CA LYS A 20 29.90 14.56 3.86
C LYS A 20 31.31 14.76 3.34
N THR A 21 31.90 15.89 3.71
CA THR A 21 33.27 16.24 3.35
C THR A 21 34.10 16.51 4.61
N VAL A 22 35.33 16.02 4.63
CA VAL A 22 36.29 16.29 5.71
C VAL A 22 37.69 16.51 5.13
N CYS A 23 38.46 17.43 5.72
CA CYS A 23 39.83 17.70 5.28
C CYS A 23 40.81 16.58 5.64
N GLU A 24 41.95 16.54 4.94
CA GLU A 24 43.05 15.64 5.23
C GLU A 24 43.50 15.69 6.71
N HIS A 25 43.88 14.52 7.24
CA HIS A 25 44.20 14.22 8.64
C HIS A 25 43.03 14.31 9.64
N LYS A 26 41.79 14.50 9.16
CA LYS A 26 40.59 14.40 9.99
C LYS A 26 39.84 13.10 9.71
N GLN A 27 38.93 12.76 10.62
CA GLN A 27 38.05 11.60 10.49
C GLN A 27 36.62 12.05 10.17
N MET A 28 35.90 11.25 9.39
CA MET A 28 34.46 11.37 9.27
C MET A 28 33.76 10.14 9.83
N THR A 29 32.77 10.34 10.69
CA THR A 29 31.84 9.27 11.09
C THR A 29 30.56 9.39 10.29
N ILE A 30 30.10 8.28 9.72
CA ILE A 30 28.76 8.12 9.14
C ILE A 30 27.97 7.26 10.12
N ASP A 31 26.78 7.72 10.51
CA ASP A 31 25.88 7.01 11.41
C ASP A 31 24.46 7.10 10.85
N CYS A 32 23.90 5.94 10.51
CA CYS A 32 22.58 5.79 9.90
C CYS A 32 21.50 5.39 10.93
N GLY A 33 21.78 5.47 12.24
CA GLY A 33 20.77 5.33 13.28
C GLY A 33 20.05 3.98 13.28
N GLY A 34 20.71 2.92 12.79
CA GLY A 34 20.16 1.55 12.69
C GLY A 34 19.78 1.11 11.27
N LEU A 35 19.85 2.00 10.27
CA LEU A 35 19.81 1.66 8.85
C LEU A 35 21.21 1.30 8.32
N ASP A 36 21.30 0.55 7.23
CA ASP A 36 22.58 0.19 6.59
C ASP A 36 23.09 1.36 5.73
N ILE A 37 24.40 1.63 5.79
CA ILE A 37 25.06 2.62 4.94
C ILE A 37 25.25 2.03 3.53
N ASN A 38 24.77 2.72 2.50
CA ASN A 38 25.08 2.44 1.11
C ASN A 38 25.94 3.56 0.51
N ILE A 39 27.19 3.24 0.14
CA ILE A 39 28.12 4.21 -0.44
C ILE A 39 27.83 4.36 -1.94
N LEU A 40 27.45 5.58 -2.34
CA LEU A 40 27.12 5.96 -3.71
C LEU A 40 28.37 6.46 -4.47
N SER A 41 29.21 7.26 -3.82
CA SER A 41 30.51 7.68 -4.35
C SER A 41 31.46 8.10 -3.22
N ALA A 42 32.77 7.98 -3.45
CA ALA A 42 33.79 8.54 -2.57
C ALA A 42 34.96 9.14 -3.36
N SER A 43 35.53 10.22 -2.83
CA SER A 43 36.62 10.97 -3.45
C SER A 43 37.56 11.52 -2.39
N TYR A 44 38.76 10.96 -2.27
CA TYR A 44 39.88 11.53 -1.53
C TYR A 44 40.82 12.23 -2.51
N GLY A 45 41.04 13.52 -2.33
CA GLY A 45 41.84 14.32 -3.25
C GLY A 45 41.52 15.80 -3.11
N ARG A 46 41.64 16.59 -4.16
CA ARG A 46 41.18 17.98 -4.18
C ARG A 46 40.42 18.19 -5.47
N THR A 47 39.11 18.31 -5.37
CA THR A 47 38.21 18.48 -6.53
C THR A 47 37.47 19.82 -6.51
N GLN A 48 37.60 20.59 -5.43
CA GLN A 48 36.98 21.91 -5.26
C GLN A 48 38.01 22.89 -4.70
N GLN A 49 37.95 24.14 -5.15
CA GLN A 49 38.95 25.16 -4.79
C GLN A 49 38.77 25.65 -3.35
N ASP A 50 37.52 25.90 -2.94
CA ASP A 50 37.16 26.56 -1.66
C ASP A 50 36.99 25.58 -0.48
N VAL A 51 37.30 24.30 -0.68
CA VAL A 51 37.18 23.26 0.34
C VAL A 51 38.57 22.95 0.90
N CYS A 52 38.73 23.20 2.21
CA CYS A 52 40.00 22.98 2.93
C CYS A 52 41.16 23.85 2.37
N ASP A 53 40.90 25.15 2.17
CA ASP A 53 41.75 26.16 1.52
C ASP A 53 43.23 26.15 1.93
N ARG A 54 44.07 25.45 1.15
CA ARG A 54 45.55 25.47 1.26
C ARG A 54 46.28 25.49 -0.09
N GLY A 55 45.60 25.84 -1.19
CA GLY A 55 46.19 25.90 -2.53
C GLY A 55 46.53 24.51 -3.13
N GLY A 56 46.87 24.47 -4.42
CA GLY A 56 47.24 23.24 -5.16
C GLY A 56 46.33 22.92 -6.35
N SER A 57 46.54 21.78 -7.01
CA SER A 57 45.73 21.35 -8.16
C SER A 57 44.32 20.92 -7.71
N THR A 58 43.29 21.23 -8.50
CA THR A 58 41.90 20.76 -8.30
C THR A 58 41.55 19.53 -9.16
N ASN A 59 42.51 19.00 -9.91
CA ASN A 59 42.40 17.75 -10.65
C ASN A 59 43.10 16.63 -9.87
N CYS A 60 42.65 16.40 -8.64
CA CYS A 60 43.25 15.41 -7.76
C CYS A 60 42.19 14.50 -7.15
N HIS A 61 42.29 13.19 -7.40
CA HIS A 61 41.40 12.16 -6.88
C HIS A 61 42.15 10.81 -6.80
N ALA A 62 41.97 10.07 -5.72
CA ALA A 62 42.50 8.71 -5.56
C ALA A 62 41.53 7.65 -6.07
N ASP A 63 41.95 6.82 -7.03
CA ASP A 63 41.13 5.70 -7.57
C ASP A 63 40.66 4.71 -6.49
N SER A 64 41.41 4.58 -5.40
CA SER A 64 41.09 3.72 -4.25
C SER A 64 39.85 4.19 -3.47
N SER A 65 39.46 5.46 -3.59
CA SER A 65 38.48 6.16 -2.72
C SER A 65 37.20 5.35 -2.52
N MET A 66 36.63 4.85 -3.63
CA MET A 66 35.38 4.10 -3.59
C MET A 66 35.52 2.74 -2.90
N SER A 67 36.61 2.04 -3.18
CA SER A 67 36.87 0.71 -2.63
C SER A 67 37.10 0.76 -1.12
N VAL A 68 37.88 1.73 -0.65
CA VAL A 68 38.15 1.94 0.77
C VAL A 68 36.88 2.34 1.50
N ALA A 69 36.13 3.32 0.99
CA ALA A 69 34.86 3.74 1.59
C ALA A 69 33.84 2.59 1.67
N ARG A 70 33.73 1.75 0.63
CA ARG A 70 32.83 0.59 0.66
C ARG A 70 33.29 -0.48 1.66
N ASN A 71 34.58 -0.81 1.68
CA ASN A 71 35.09 -1.84 2.59
C ASN A 71 34.87 -1.46 4.06
N GLU A 72 35.06 -0.19 4.39
CA GLU A 72 34.93 0.30 5.76
C GLU A 72 33.49 0.63 6.19
N CYS A 73 32.59 0.97 5.26
CA CYS A 73 31.27 1.49 5.62
C CYS A 73 30.08 0.72 5.05
N GLN A 74 30.20 0.02 3.92
CA GLN A 74 29.05 -0.57 3.24
C GLN A 74 28.34 -1.60 4.11
N GLY A 75 27.02 -1.46 4.29
CA GLY A 75 26.19 -2.39 5.05
C GLY A 75 26.36 -2.30 6.57
N GLN A 76 27.17 -1.35 7.07
CA GLN A 76 27.26 -1.06 8.50
C GLN A 76 26.23 -0.01 8.90
N THR A 77 25.83 0.01 10.17
CA THR A 77 24.93 1.07 10.68
C THR A 77 25.68 2.33 11.09
N ARG A 78 26.98 2.20 11.34
CA ARG A 78 27.90 3.28 11.71
C ARG A 78 29.33 2.88 11.33
N CYS A 79 30.09 3.79 10.73
CA CYS A 79 31.51 3.59 10.39
C CYS A 79 32.30 4.91 10.58
N THR A 80 33.62 4.82 10.60
CA THR A 80 34.52 5.99 10.59
C THR A 80 35.56 5.84 9.49
N LEU A 81 35.75 6.88 8.67
CA LEU A 81 36.78 6.94 7.63
C LEU A 81 37.84 7.98 8.01
N ASP A 82 39.11 7.58 7.94
CA ASP A 82 40.27 8.43 8.17
C ASP A 82 40.74 9.08 6.86
N ALA A 83 40.60 10.40 6.70
CA ALA A 83 41.01 11.10 5.47
C ALA A 83 42.54 11.30 5.42
N LYS A 84 43.30 10.22 5.20
CA LYS A 84 44.77 10.24 5.21
C LYS A 84 45.37 9.36 4.10
N ASN A 85 46.60 9.70 3.68
CA ASN A 85 47.33 8.99 2.65
C ASN A 85 47.50 7.50 2.93
N GLU A 86 47.63 7.08 4.19
CA GLU A 86 47.80 5.67 4.53
C GLU A 86 46.56 4.84 4.23
N ALA A 87 45.37 5.45 4.23
CA ALA A 87 44.11 4.76 3.94
C ALA A 87 43.79 4.74 2.45
N PHE A 88 44.06 5.83 1.73
CA PHE A 88 43.60 6.05 0.36
C PHE A 88 44.74 6.15 -0.69
N GLY A 89 46.00 6.17 -0.27
CA GLY A 89 47.13 6.57 -1.12
C GLY A 89 47.20 8.09 -1.29
N ASP A 90 48.32 8.59 -1.82
CA ASP A 90 48.50 10.02 -2.11
C ASP A 90 48.35 10.32 -3.62
N PRO A 91 47.16 10.79 -4.07
CA PRO A 91 46.91 11.07 -5.49
C PRO A 91 47.59 12.35 -6.00
N CYS A 92 48.03 13.25 -5.11
CA CYS A 92 48.65 14.51 -5.49
C CYS A 92 49.57 15.04 -4.39
N VAL A 93 50.82 14.57 -4.40
CA VAL A 93 51.85 14.94 -3.41
C VAL A 93 51.98 16.46 -3.30
N GLY A 94 51.98 16.97 -2.06
CA GLY A 94 52.11 18.41 -1.76
C GLY A 94 50.83 19.23 -1.93
N THR A 95 49.72 18.62 -2.36
CA THR A 95 48.39 19.25 -2.36
C THR A 95 47.60 18.76 -1.15
N PHE A 96 46.97 19.69 -0.42
CA PHE A 96 46.13 19.36 0.72
C PHE A 96 44.77 18.84 0.24
N LYS A 97 44.36 17.67 0.74
CA LYS A 97 43.21 16.93 0.23
C LYS A 97 41.98 17.05 1.14
N HIS A 98 40.85 16.58 0.64
CA HIS A 98 39.61 16.36 1.35
C HIS A 98 39.00 15.02 0.91
N LEU A 99 38.36 14.32 1.83
CA LEU A 99 37.53 13.15 1.55
C LEU A 99 36.08 13.60 1.46
N THR A 100 35.44 13.37 0.31
CA THR A 100 34.00 13.58 0.09
C THR A 100 33.33 12.24 -0.17
N VAL A 101 32.28 11.92 0.60
CA VAL A 101 31.52 10.67 0.47
C VAL A 101 30.04 11.01 0.30
N LYS A 102 29.44 10.50 -0.77
CA LYS A 102 27.98 10.46 -0.95
C LYS A 102 27.47 9.09 -0.55
N TYR A 103 26.45 9.06 0.28
CA TYR A 103 25.86 7.84 0.80
C TYR A 103 24.36 8.00 1.00
N GLU A 104 23.67 6.89 1.10
CA GLU A 104 22.28 6.84 1.56
C GLU A 104 22.17 5.85 2.73
N CYS A 105 21.24 6.13 3.65
CA CYS A 105 20.88 5.20 4.71
C CYS A 105 19.67 4.38 4.24
N VAL A 106 19.86 3.08 4.06
CA VAL A 106 18.83 2.17 3.53
C VAL A 106 18.40 1.15 4.57
N GLU A 107 17.14 0.74 4.54
CA GLU A 107 16.67 -0.36 5.38
C GLU A 107 17.47 -1.63 5.10
N LYS A 108 17.74 -2.38 6.17
CA LYS A 108 18.56 -3.60 6.09
C LYS A 108 17.88 -4.65 5.22
N THR A 109 18.47 -4.92 4.06
CA THR A 109 17.99 -5.96 3.16
C THR A 109 18.62 -7.31 3.50
N VAL A 110 17.78 -8.33 3.69
CA VAL A 110 18.16 -9.70 3.99
C VAL A 110 18.05 -10.53 2.72
N LEU A 111 19.13 -11.22 2.36
CA LEU A 111 19.17 -12.16 1.25
C LEU A 111 19.18 -13.60 1.77
N VAL A 112 18.18 -14.39 1.37
CA VAL A 112 18.05 -15.80 1.76
C VAL A 112 18.09 -16.68 0.51
N ARG A 113 18.81 -17.80 0.60
CA ARG A 113 18.98 -18.79 -0.48
C ARG A 113 18.62 -20.18 0.01
N ILE A 114 17.60 -20.79 -0.59
CA ILE A 114 17.05 -22.09 -0.21
C ILE A 114 17.22 -23.06 -1.38
N CYS A 115 18.06 -24.08 -1.23
CA CYS A 115 18.30 -25.05 -2.30
C CYS A 115 17.03 -25.85 -2.66
N GLU A 116 16.91 -26.28 -3.93
CA GLU A 116 15.78 -27.09 -4.40
C GLU A 116 15.54 -28.34 -3.54
N GLY A 117 14.30 -28.49 -3.05
CA GLY A 117 13.86 -29.53 -2.11
C GLY A 117 13.90 -29.10 -0.64
N LYS A 118 14.57 -27.99 -0.30
CA LYS A 118 14.64 -27.47 1.07
C LYS A 118 13.57 -26.42 1.34
N SER A 119 13.40 -26.13 2.63
CA SER A 119 12.48 -25.13 3.14
C SER A 119 13.14 -24.30 4.22
N GLN A 120 12.68 -23.06 4.42
CA GLN A 120 13.20 -22.16 5.45
C GLN A 120 12.11 -21.18 5.91
N GLN A 121 12.09 -20.87 7.21
CA GLN A 121 11.33 -19.76 7.75
C GLN A 121 12.13 -18.47 7.62
N ILE A 122 11.50 -17.41 7.12
CA ILE A 122 12.03 -16.05 7.22
C ILE A 122 11.17 -15.25 8.20
N SER A 123 11.78 -14.32 8.90
CA SER A 123 11.13 -13.54 9.95
C SER A 123 11.73 -12.15 10.09
N CYS A 124 10.92 -11.24 10.61
CA CYS A 124 11.31 -9.91 11.07
C CYS A 124 11.22 -9.82 12.60
N PRO A 125 11.97 -8.89 13.21
CA PRO A 125 11.81 -8.53 14.63
C PRO A 125 10.36 -8.16 14.98
N ALA A 126 10.03 -8.18 16.27
CA ALA A 126 8.74 -7.68 16.76
C ALA A 126 8.47 -6.26 16.23
N SER A 127 7.19 -5.96 15.93
CA SER A 127 6.67 -4.74 15.26
C SER A 127 6.97 -4.54 13.77
N LYS A 128 7.96 -5.24 13.19
CA LYS A 128 8.29 -5.15 11.75
C LYS A 128 7.63 -6.25 10.93
N LYS A 129 7.36 -5.97 9.65
CA LYS A 129 6.76 -6.92 8.70
C LYS A 129 7.68 -7.10 7.49
N ILE A 130 7.63 -8.30 6.90
CA ILE A 130 8.41 -8.66 5.71
C ILE A 130 7.90 -7.87 4.50
N ASP A 131 8.81 -7.19 3.79
CA ASP A 131 8.60 -6.64 2.46
C ASP A 131 9.53 -7.33 1.44
N ILE A 132 8.94 -8.02 0.47
CA ILE A 132 9.67 -8.78 -0.54
C ILE A 132 10.09 -7.86 -1.69
N LEU A 133 11.39 -7.61 -1.77
CA LEU A 133 12.02 -6.77 -2.79
C LEU A 133 12.23 -7.55 -4.09
N SER A 134 12.70 -8.80 -3.99
CA SER A 134 12.85 -9.68 -5.15
C SER A 134 12.78 -11.15 -4.75
N ALA A 135 12.38 -12.01 -5.70
CA ALA A 135 12.56 -13.45 -5.55
C ALA A 135 12.76 -14.15 -6.91
N ASN A 136 13.59 -15.19 -6.91
CA ASN A 136 13.84 -16.04 -8.07
C ASN A 136 13.99 -17.50 -7.65
N TYR A 137 13.12 -18.38 -8.14
CA TYR A 137 13.35 -19.82 -8.12
C TYR A 137 14.01 -20.25 -9.42
N GLY A 138 15.27 -20.68 -9.37
CA GLY A 138 16.04 -21.00 -10.56
C GLY A 138 17.52 -21.16 -10.27
N ARG A 139 18.38 -20.67 -11.16
CA ARG A 139 19.83 -20.60 -10.97
C ARG A 139 20.41 -19.45 -11.77
N LEU A 140 21.08 -18.53 -11.06
CA LEU A 140 21.76 -17.37 -11.64
C LEU A 140 23.29 -17.45 -11.49
N THR A 141 23.80 -18.39 -10.70
CA THR A 141 25.24 -18.56 -10.45
C THR A 141 25.69 -20.02 -10.58
N GLY A 142 27.02 -20.21 -10.66
CA GLY A 142 27.67 -21.51 -10.86
C GLY A 142 27.50 -22.52 -9.72
N ARG A 143 28.30 -23.59 -9.75
CA ARG A 143 28.15 -24.77 -8.87
C ARG A 143 28.42 -24.53 -7.38
N HIS A 144 29.06 -23.42 -7.00
CA HIS A 144 29.42 -23.11 -5.62
C HIS A 144 28.19 -22.96 -4.71
N LEU A 145 27.06 -22.49 -5.26
CA LEU A 145 25.82 -22.30 -4.52
C LEU A 145 24.85 -23.45 -4.83
N CYS A 146 24.44 -24.17 -3.79
CA CYS A 146 23.58 -25.37 -3.89
C CYS A 146 24.13 -26.39 -4.90
N PRO A 147 25.16 -27.19 -4.52
CA PRO A 147 25.84 -28.10 -5.42
C PRO A 147 24.90 -29.09 -6.13
N GLY A 148 25.18 -29.36 -7.40
CA GLY A 148 24.41 -30.29 -8.23
C GLY A 148 24.61 -30.07 -9.73
N PRO A 149 23.84 -30.75 -10.59
CA PRO A 149 23.88 -30.56 -12.04
C PRO A 149 23.58 -29.11 -12.44
N VAL A 150 24.39 -28.53 -13.32
CA VAL A 150 24.21 -27.18 -13.86
C VAL A 150 24.38 -27.23 -15.37
N LYS A 151 23.28 -27.06 -16.11
CA LYS A 151 23.30 -26.91 -17.57
C LYS A 151 23.23 -25.44 -18.00
N THR A 152 22.66 -24.59 -17.15
CA THR A 152 22.54 -23.15 -17.40
C THR A 152 22.56 -22.37 -16.08
N THR A 153 23.07 -21.14 -16.13
CA THR A 153 23.00 -20.14 -15.05
C THR A 153 22.14 -18.94 -15.44
N ASN A 154 21.37 -19.03 -16.51
CA ASN A 154 20.36 -18.05 -16.86
C ASN A 154 18.98 -18.71 -16.72
N CYS A 155 18.59 -18.99 -15.47
CA CYS A 155 17.38 -19.72 -15.15
C CYS A 155 16.59 -19.04 -14.03
N GLY A 156 15.32 -18.76 -14.29
CA GLY A 156 14.39 -18.22 -13.32
C GLY A 156 12.93 -18.52 -13.66
N ALA A 157 12.15 -18.93 -12.66
CA ALA A 157 10.71 -19.12 -12.79
C ALA A 157 9.99 -17.77 -12.76
N ALA A 158 9.24 -17.47 -13.82
CA ALA A 158 8.37 -16.30 -13.87
C ALA A 158 7.31 -16.38 -12.75
N GLY A 159 7.03 -15.24 -12.11
CA GLY A 159 6.10 -15.17 -10.98
C GLY A 159 6.67 -15.64 -9.63
N SER A 160 7.97 -15.97 -9.55
CA SER A 160 8.63 -16.30 -8.27
C SER A 160 8.38 -15.23 -7.20
N ILE A 161 8.48 -13.96 -7.58
CA ILE A 161 8.23 -12.82 -6.68
C ILE A 161 6.77 -12.77 -6.21
N ASP A 162 5.80 -13.04 -7.08
CA ASP A 162 4.38 -12.99 -6.73
C ASP A 162 4.00 -14.14 -5.80
N ILE A 163 4.53 -15.34 -6.06
CA ILE A 163 4.34 -16.51 -5.18
C ILE A 163 4.91 -16.22 -3.78
N VAL A 164 6.12 -15.68 -3.71
CA VAL A 164 6.77 -15.33 -2.43
C VAL A 164 6.02 -14.18 -1.75
N ARG A 165 5.60 -13.13 -2.47
CA ARG A 165 4.79 -12.03 -1.93
C ARG A 165 3.46 -12.52 -1.39
N ASN A 166 2.70 -13.30 -2.15
CA ASN A 166 1.43 -13.87 -1.70
C ASN A 166 1.60 -14.70 -0.41
N LYS A 167 2.74 -15.36 -0.25
CA LYS A 167 3.02 -16.17 0.94
C LYS A 167 3.54 -15.36 2.13
N CYS A 168 4.33 -14.32 1.91
CA CYS A 168 5.17 -13.68 2.93
C CYS A 168 4.94 -12.18 3.15
N GLN A 169 4.46 -11.46 2.14
CA GLN A 169 4.32 -10.01 2.17
C GLN A 169 3.47 -9.56 3.36
N GLY A 170 3.98 -8.62 4.15
CA GLY A 170 3.27 -8.05 5.29
C GLY A 170 3.12 -8.97 6.49
N LYS A 171 3.71 -10.18 6.48
CA LYS A 171 3.74 -11.06 7.65
C LYS A 171 4.98 -10.77 8.49
N GLN A 172 4.90 -11.04 9.79
CA GLN A 172 6.08 -11.01 10.65
C GLN A 172 7.01 -12.19 10.35
N SER A 173 6.45 -13.35 10.02
CA SER A 173 7.19 -14.52 9.58
C SER A 173 6.41 -15.32 8.54
N CYS A 174 7.13 -16.07 7.71
CA CYS A 174 6.54 -17.00 6.74
C CYS A 174 7.48 -18.17 6.45
N PHE A 175 6.92 -19.28 5.96
CA PHE A 175 7.68 -20.47 5.61
C PHE A 175 7.76 -20.66 4.09
N LEU A 176 8.95 -20.72 3.54
CA LEU A 176 9.21 -20.87 2.10
C LEU A 176 9.70 -22.29 1.79
N GLN A 177 9.23 -22.85 0.68
CA GLN A 177 9.63 -24.19 0.21
C GLN A 177 10.08 -24.10 -1.25
N ALA A 178 11.32 -24.45 -1.53
CA ALA A 178 11.91 -24.30 -2.86
C ALA A 178 11.67 -25.55 -3.73
N THR A 179 10.48 -25.70 -4.32
CA THR A 179 10.09 -26.90 -5.08
C THR A 179 9.45 -26.59 -6.43
N ASN A 180 9.60 -27.51 -7.40
CA ASN A 180 8.94 -27.42 -8.71
C ASN A 180 7.41 -27.43 -8.60
N GLY A 181 6.83 -28.03 -7.55
CA GLY A 181 5.40 -28.01 -7.33
C GLY A 181 4.85 -26.61 -7.01
N GLN A 182 5.65 -25.74 -6.40
CA GLN A 182 5.26 -24.38 -6.06
C GLN A 182 5.53 -23.40 -7.20
N PHE A 183 6.67 -23.53 -7.88
CA PHE A 183 7.18 -22.52 -8.83
C PHE A 183 7.20 -23.00 -10.29
N GLY A 184 6.90 -24.27 -10.57
CA GLY A 184 7.23 -24.92 -11.84
C GLY A 184 8.72 -25.25 -11.96
N ASP A 185 9.11 -25.94 -13.04
CA ASP A 185 10.51 -26.23 -13.35
C ASP A 185 11.01 -25.36 -14.51
N PRO A 186 11.67 -24.23 -14.24
CA PRO A 186 12.13 -23.29 -15.27
C PRO A 186 13.33 -23.79 -16.10
N CYS A 187 14.08 -24.79 -15.63
CA CYS A 187 15.25 -25.30 -16.34
C CYS A 187 15.56 -26.76 -15.97
N ARG A 188 14.93 -27.69 -16.69
CA ARG A 188 15.07 -29.14 -16.47
C ARG A 188 16.53 -29.59 -16.54
N GLY A 189 16.93 -30.42 -15.58
CA GLY A 189 18.30 -30.94 -15.46
C GLY A 189 19.32 -29.95 -14.88
N THR A 190 18.89 -28.76 -14.45
CA THR A 190 19.68 -27.87 -13.60
C THR A 190 19.11 -27.87 -12.18
N LYS A 191 19.98 -28.08 -11.19
CA LYS A 191 19.63 -27.98 -9.77
C LYS A 191 19.31 -26.53 -9.43
N LYS A 192 18.14 -26.23 -8.87
CA LYS A 192 17.70 -24.85 -8.61
C LYS A 192 17.89 -24.43 -7.15
N TYR A 193 17.66 -23.17 -6.87
CA TYR A 193 17.49 -22.60 -5.54
C TYR A 193 16.48 -21.44 -5.60
N LEU A 194 15.79 -21.19 -4.49
CA LEU A 194 14.99 -19.99 -4.28
C LEU A 194 15.89 -18.93 -3.63
N GLU A 195 16.13 -17.84 -4.34
CA GLU A 195 16.75 -16.63 -3.79
C GLU A 195 15.67 -15.60 -3.49
N VAL A 196 15.63 -15.08 -2.26
CA VAL A 196 14.66 -14.06 -1.83
C VAL A 196 15.43 -12.92 -1.18
N LYS A 197 15.24 -11.71 -1.70
CA LYS A 197 15.68 -10.47 -1.06
C LYS A 197 14.47 -9.81 -0.43
N TYR A 198 14.52 -9.57 0.87
CA TYR A 198 13.46 -8.90 1.60
C TYR A 198 14.01 -7.90 2.60
N GLU A 199 13.19 -6.99 3.08
CA GLU A 199 13.51 -6.08 4.17
C GLU A 199 12.43 -6.16 5.25
N CYS A 200 12.77 -5.64 6.43
CA CYS A 200 11.85 -5.57 7.55
C CYS A 200 11.41 -4.12 7.74
N VAL A 201 10.21 -3.80 7.27
CA VAL A 201 9.67 -2.44 7.32
C VAL A 201 8.66 -2.29 8.44
N GLU A 202 8.63 -1.09 9.01
CA GLU A 202 7.48 -0.64 9.78
C GLU A 202 6.33 -0.34 8.82
N LYS A 203 5.46 -1.33 8.61
CA LYS A 203 4.28 -1.14 7.76
C LYS A 203 3.25 -0.18 8.38
N THR A 204 3.35 0.05 9.68
CA THR A 204 2.43 0.89 10.43
C THR A 204 3.04 2.25 10.68
N VAL A 205 2.46 3.29 10.08
CA VAL A 205 2.84 4.67 10.29
C VAL A 205 2.14 5.19 11.54
N LEU A 206 2.89 5.86 12.41
CA LEU A 206 2.38 6.50 13.62
C LEU A 206 2.33 8.02 13.42
N ALA A 207 1.13 8.58 13.35
CA ALA A 207 0.92 10.02 13.35
C ALA A 207 0.55 10.51 14.76
N ARG A 208 1.21 11.57 15.22
CA ARG A 208 0.96 12.20 16.52
C ARG A 208 0.71 13.68 16.34
N ILE A 209 -0.52 14.11 16.65
CA ILE A 209 -0.99 15.48 16.41
C ILE A 209 -1.36 16.08 17.76
N CYS A 210 -0.59 17.05 18.25
CA CYS A 210 -0.89 17.70 19.52
C CYS A 210 -2.23 18.45 19.48
N GLU A 211 -2.91 18.54 20.63
CA GLU A 211 -4.17 19.29 20.77
C GLU A 211 -4.07 20.71 20.18
N GLY A 212 -5.06 21.06 19.36
CA GLY A 212 -5.15 22.31 18.60
C GLY A 212 -4.50 22.26 17.21
N ARG A 213 -3.73 21.22 16.89
CA ARG A 213 -3.06 21.09 15.58
C ARG A 213 -3.83 20.20 14.60
N PHE A 214 -3.42 20.26 13.34
CA PHE A 214 -3.88 19.39 12.27
C PHE A 214 -2.68 18.81 11.50
N GLN A 215 -2.90 17.68 10.83
CA GLN A 215 -1.91 17.04 9.98
C GLN A 215 -2.62 16.27 8.86
N GLN A 216 -2.03 16.27 7.66
CA GLN A 216 -2.42 15.35 6.60
C GLN A 216 -1.67 14.03 6.79
N ILE A 217 -2.39 12.91 6.76
CA ILE A 217 -1.77 11.60 6.57
C ILE A 217 -2.04 11.13 5.15
N SER A 218 -1.08 10.42 4.56
CA SER A 218 -1.13 10.01 3.17
C SER A 218 -0.40 8.70 2.94
N CYS A 219 -0.78 8.03 1.87
CA CYS A 219 -0.12 6.85 1.34
C CYS A 219 0.47 7.15 -0.05
N PRO A 220 1.52 6.42 -0.46
CA PRO A 220 2.02 6.44 -1.83
C PRO A 220 0.92 6.19 -2.86
N ALA A 221 1.14 6.61 -4.11
CA ALA A 221 0.25 6.30 -5.22
C ALA A 221 -0.06 4.78 -5.26
N SER A 222 -1.30 4.42 -5.63
CA SER A 222 -1.93 3.07 -5.56
C SER A 222 -2.32 2.52 -4.19
N LYS A 223 -1.80 3.05 -3.07
CA LYS A 223 -2.13 2.56 -1.72
C LYS A 223 -3.22 3.39 -1.05
N LYS A 224 -3.97 2.76 -0.14
CA LYS A 224 -5.04 3.38 0.65
C LYS A 224 -4.73 3.25 2.15
N ILE A 225 -5.19 4.23 2.93
CA ILE A 225 -5.04 4.27 4.38
C ILE A 225 -5.93 3.21 5.04
N ASP A 226 -5.33 2.42 5.93
CA ASP A 226 -6.01 1.48 6.82
C ASP A 226 -5.75 1.82 8.29
N ILE A 227 -6.76 2.36 8.97
CA ILE A 227 -6.67 2.84 10.35
C ILE A 227 -6.75 1.64 11.30
N MET A 228 -5.63 1.32 11.93
CA MET A 228 -5.51 0.23 12.89
C MET A 228 -5.96 0.64 14.29
N SER A 229 -5.57 1.84 14.73
CA SER A 229 -6.00 2.40 16.02
C SER A 229 -5.93 3.91 16.00
N ALA A 230 -6.79 4.56 16.79
CA ALA A 230 -6.64 5.97 17.09
C ALA A 230 -7.08 6.28 18.52
N ASN A 231 -6.38 7.22 19.16
CA ASN A 231 -6.72 7.75 20.46
C ASN A 231 -6.51 9.26 20.51
N TYR A 232 -7.56 10.03 20.75
CA TYR A 232 -7.43 11.40 21.20
C TYR A 232 -7.43 11.42 22.73
N GLY A 233 -6.34 11.87 23.33
CA GLY A 233 -6.17 11.82 24.78
C GLY A 233 -4.71 11.96 25.19
N ARG A 234 -4.27 11.22 26.21
CA ARG A 234 -2.87 11.15 26.62
C ARG A 234 -2.58 9.83 27.32
N LEU A 235 -1.58 9.11 26.82
CA LEU A 235 -1.12 7.82 27.36
C LEU A 235 0.31 7.84 27.89
N THR A 236 0.97 9.00 27.83
CA THR A 236 2.40 9.18 28.15
C THR A 236 2.63 10.50 28.87
N GLY A 237 3.76 10.62 29.56
CA GLY A 237 4.19 11.84 30.27
C GLY A 237 4.44 13.07 29.36
N GLY A 238 5.03 14.13 29.94
CA GLY A 238 5.09 15.47 29.35
C GLY A 238 5.99 15.64 28.11
N ASN A 239 6.86 14.69 27.78
CA ASN A 239 7.80 14.83 26.65
C ASN A 239 7.09 14.88 25.29
N LEU A 240 6.01 14.11 25.13
CA LEU A 240 5.21 14.12 23.91
C LEU A 240 4.10 15.18 24.04
N CYS A 241 4.12 16.16 23.14
CA CYS A 241 3.23 17.33 23.15
C CYS A 241 3.24 18.06 24.52
N PRO A 242 4.30 18.84 24.80
CA PRO A 242 4.50 19.47 26.10
C PRO A 242 3.34 20.36 26.56
N GLY A 243 2.99 20.24 27.84
CA GLY A 243 1.94 21.02 28.50
C GLY A 243 1.46 20.36 29.79
N PRO A 244 0.36 20.87 30.37
CA PRO A 244 -0.19 20.33 31.61
C PRO A 244 -0.56 18.84 31.49
N VAL A 245 -0.15 18.03 32.47
CA VAL A 245 -0.48 16.60 32.55
C VAL A 245 -1.00 16.29 33.94
N LYS A 246 -2.32 16.10 34.07
CA LYS A 246 -2.94 15.62 35.32
C LYS A 246 -3.13 14.10 35.32
N THR A 247 -3.26 13.50 34.13
CA THR A 247 -3.41 12.05 33.97
C THR A 247 -2.73 11.58 32.68
N THR A 248 -2.28 10.33 32.68
CA THR A 248 -1.81 9.60 31.50
C THR A 248 -2.69 8.40 31.18
N ASP A 249 -3.85 8.30 31.81
CA ASP A 249 -4.89 7.33 31.46
C ASP A 249 -6.09 8.07 30.86
N CYS A 250 -5.87 8.68 29.69
CA CYS A 250 -6.86 9.54 29.04
C CYS A 250 -7.13 9.08 27.61
N ARG A 251 -8.39 8.71 27.34
CA ARG A 251 -8.86 8.23 26.03
C ARG A 251 -10.25 8.77 25.72
N ALA A 252 -10.43 9.40 24.56
CA ALA A 252 -11.75 9.73 24.03
C ALA A 252 -12.40 8.48 23.41
N ALA A 253 -13.57 8.11 23.92
CA ALA A 253 -14.40 7.06 23.33
C ALA A 253 -14.76 7.42 21.86
N GLY A 254 -14.70 6.43 20.96
CA GLY A 254 -15.01 6.62 19.55
C GLY A 254 -13.92 7.31 18.72
N SER A 255 -12.72 7.57 19.29
CA SER A 255 -11.59 8.15 18.56
C SER A 255 -11.29 7.41 17.24
N ILE A 256 -11.29 6.08 17.29
CA ILE A 256 -11.02 5.23 16.13
C ILE A 256 -12.09 5.37 15.04
N ASP A 257 -13.37 5.43 15.41
CA ASP A 257 -14.48 5.55 14.46
C ASP A 257 -14.44 6.90 13.75
N ILE A 258 -14.17 7.99 14.49
CA ILE A 258 -14.05 9.34 13.92
C ILE A 258 -12.91 9.37 12.89
N VAL A 259 -11.75 8.81 13.23
CA VAL A 259 -10.60 8.75 12.32
C VAL A 259 -10.88 7.84 11.13
N ARG A 260 -11.50 6.67 11.32
CA ARG A 260 -11.90 5.76 10.23
C ARG A 260 -12.87 6.42 9.27
N ASN A 261 -13.96 7.00 9.76
CA ASN A 261 -14.93 7.72 8.94
C ASN A 261 -14.27 8.81 8.09
N LYS A 262 -13.23 9.46 8.62
CA LYS A 262 -12.53 10.52 7.91
C LYS A 262 -11.49 10.02 6.91
N CYS A 263 -10.79 8.92 7.21
CA CYS A 263 -9.53 8.54 6.54
C CYS A 263 -9.52 7.14 5.91
N GLN A 264 -10.34 6.21 6.37
CA GLN A 264 -10.31 4.81 5.95
C GLN A 264 -10.52 4.70 4.44
N GLY A 265 -9.63 3.98 3.76
CA GLY A 265 -9.71 3.72 2.32
C GLY A 265 -9.36 4.91 1.42
N LYS A 266 -9.00 6.07 1.98
CA LYS A 266 -8.52 7.21 1.19
C LYS A 266 -7.02 7.10 0.95
N GLN A 267 -6.53 7.70 -0.13
CA GLN A 267 -5.09 7.85 -0.34
C GLN A 267 -4.50 8.88 0.63
N SER A 268 -5.25 9.94 0.95
CA SER A 268 -4.87 10.93 1.96
C SER A 268 -6.09 11.50 2.68
N CYS A 269 -5.89 12.01 3.90
CA CYS A 269 -6.93 12.71 4.66
C CYS A 269 -6.30 13.72 5.64
N PHE A 270 -7.08 14.74 6.04
CA PHE A 270 -6.67 15.71 7.05
C PHE A 270 -7.31 15.42 8.40
N LEU A 271 -6.49 15.30 9.43
CA LEU A 271 -6.92 15.11 10.82
C LEU A 271 -6.66 16.37 11.63
N GLN A 272 -7.59 16.72 12.52
CA GLN A 272 -7.46 17.86 13.41
C GLN A 272 -7.74 17.39 14.84
N ALA A 273 -6.79 17.59 15.75
CA ALA A 273 -6.85 17.10 17.12
C ALA A 273 -7.49 18.16 18.04
N THR A 274 -8.82 18.21 18.10
CA THR A 274 -9.56 19.19 18.91
C THR A 274 -10.71 18.57 19.71
N ASN A 275 -11.07 19.23 20.82
CA ASN A 275 -12.19 18.83 21.67
C ASN A 275 -13.54 18.92 20.95
N SER A 276 -13.67 19.77 19.93
CA SER A 276 -14.88 19.86 19.10
C SER A 276 -15.11 18.61 18.25
N GLN A 277 -14.06 17.89 17.87
CA GLN A 277 -14.15 16.68 17.05
C GLN A 277 -14.31 15.42 17.90
N PHE A 278 -13.60 15.34 19.03
CA PHE A 278 -13.46 14.11 19.83
C PHE A 278 -14.07 14.20 21.23
N GLY A 279 -14.60 15.36 21.65
CA GLY A 279 -14.88 15.67 23.04
C GLY A 279 -13.61 15.95 23.86
N ASP A 280 -13.77 16.31 25.13
CA ASP A 280 -12.64 16.47 26.06
C ASP A 280 -12.63 15.33 27.10
N PRO A 281 -11.86 14.26 26.87
CA PRO A 281 -11.80 13.09 27.77
C PRO A 281 -11.10 13.34 29.10
N CYS A 282 -10.27 14.38 29.22
CA CYS A 282 -9.53 14.67 30.44
C CYS A 282 -9.20 16.16 30.58
N ARG A 283 -10.13 16.92 31.17
CA ARG A 283 -9.99 18.36 31.38
C ARG A 283 -8.73 18.72 32.15
N GLY A 284 -8.02 19.75 31.68
CA GLY A 284 -6.78 20.22 32.29
C GLY A 284 -5.55 19.35 32.01
N THR A 285 -5.68 18.30 31.20
CA THR A 285 -4.55 17.59 30.59
C THR A 285 -4.48 17.96 29.11
N ARG A 286 -3.30 18.37 28.64
CA ARG A 286 -3.06 18.62 27.22
C ARG A 286 -3.10 17.30 26.48
N LYS A 287 -3.89 17.18 25.41
CA LYS A 287 -4.07 15.92 24.68
C LYS A 287 -3.23 15.88 23.40
N TYR A 288 -3.22 14.73 22.77
CA TYR A 288 -2.78 14.52 21.40
C TYR A 288 -3.63 13.43 20.75
N LEU A 289 -3.81 13.54 19.43
CA LEU A 289 -4.35 12.45 18.62
C LEU A 289 -3.18 11.57 18.17
N GLU A 290 -3.15 10.33 18.64
CA GLU A 290 -2.25 9.29 18.13
C GLU A 290 -3.03 8.39 17.18
N VAL A 291 -2.57 8.26 15.94
CA VAL A 291 -3.17 7.41 14.91
C VAL A 291 -2.12 6.44 14.39
N LYS A 292 -2.43 5.15 14.45
CA LYS A 292 -1.65 4.09 13.84
C LYS A 292 -2.38 3.60 12.59
N TYR A 293 -1.74 3.71 11.43
CA TYR A 293 -2.32 3.29 10.17
C TYR A 293 -1.33 2.55 9.28
N GLU A 294 -1.83 1.73 8.36
CA GLU A 294 -1.03 1.05 7.34
C GLU A 294 -1.43 1.55 5.94
N CYS A 295 -0.48 1.63 5.03
CA CYS A 295 -0.76 1.83 3.61
C CYS A 295 -0.91 0.48 2.94
N VAL A 296 -2.16 0.10 2.68
CA VAL A 296 -2.50 -1.21 2.10
C VAL A 296 -2.91 -1.08 0.64
N GLU A 297 -2.50 -2.07 -0.14
CA GLU A 297 -3.13 -2.36 -1.42
C GLU A 297 -4.51 -2.95 -1.11
N LYS A 298 -5.59 -2.16 -1.24
CA LYS A 298 -6.96 -2.74 -1.14
C LYS A 298 -7.36 -3.47 -2.43
N THR A 299 -6.65 -3.23 -3.51
CA THR A 299 -6.96 -3.80 -4.82
C THR A 299 -6.08 -5.01 -5.09
N VAL A 300 -6.69 -6.14 -5.36
CA VAL A 300 -6.04 -7.37 -5.80
C VAL A 300 -5.99 -7.36 -7.32
N LEU A 301 -4.80 -7.62 -7.90
CA LEU A 301 -4.61 -7.79 -9.33
C LEU A 301 -4.43 -9.28 -9.64
N ALA A 302 -5.29 -9.82 -10.48
CA ALA A 302 -5.20 -11.20 -10.95
C ALA A 302 -4.90 -11.24 -12.44
N HIS A 303 -3.96 -12.10 -12.86
CA HIS A 303 -3.65 -12.36 -14.26
C HIS A 303 -3.90 -13.84 -14.60
N ILE A 304 -4.80 -14.09 -15.54
CA ILE A 304 -5.18 -15.44 -15.98
C ILE A 304 -4.80 -15.57 -17.45
N CYS A 305 -3.77 -16.35 -17.76
CA CYS A 305 -3.33 -16.52 -19.15
C CYS A 305 -4.42 -17.18 -20.02
N GLU A 306 -4.47 -16.83 -21.30
CA GLU A 306 -5.38 -17.44 -22.28
C GLU A 306 -5.36 -18.98 -22.22
N GLY A 307 -6.57 -19.57 -22.17
CA GLY A 307 -6.83 -20.99 -22.00
C GLY A 307 -6.88 -21.47 -20.55
N ARG A 308 -6.54 -20.62 -19.57
CA ARG A 308 -6.57 -20.97 -18.14
C ARG A 308 -7.83 -20.44 -17.46
N SER A 309 -8.08 -20.99 -16.28
CA SER A 309 -9.15 -20.57 -15.39
C SER A 309 -8.61 -20.36 -13.98
N GLN A 310 -9.23 -19.47 -13.21
CA GLN A 310 -8.85 -19.17 -11.84
C GLN A 310 -10.06 -18.74 -11.02
N GLN A 311 -10.12 -19.17 -9.76
CA GLN A 311 -11.04 -18.62 -8.78
C GLN A 311 -10.44 -17.37 -8.14
N ILE A 312 -11.21 -16.29 -8.08
CA ILE A 312 -10.90 -15.15 -7.21
C ILE A 312 -11.87 -15.16 -6.03
N SER A 313 -11.39 -14.69 -4.88
CA SER A 313 -12.14 -14.76 -3.62
C SER A 313 -11.77 -13.64 -2.66
N CYS A 314 -12.73 -13.29 -1.82
CA CYS A 314 -12.56 -12.42 -0.66
C CYS A 314 -12.74 -13.21 0.65
N PRO A 315 -12.01 -12.85 1.71
CA PRO A 315 -12.21 -13.44 3.02
C PRO A 315 -13.62 -13.10 3.54
N ALA A 316 -14.32 -14.06 4.16
CA ALA A 316 -15.63 -13.79 4.77
C ALA A 316 -15.53 -12.67 5.82
N PRO A 317 -16.52 -11.75 5.93
CA PRO A 317 -17.77 -11.66 5.17
C PRO A 317 -17.68 -10.69 3.95
N LYS A 318 -16.47 -10.45 3.42
CA LYS A 318 -16.26 -9.48 2.33
C LYS A 318 -16.70 -10.03 0.98
N GLU A 319 -17.10 -9.13 0.11
CA GLU A 319 -17.54 -9.40 -1.26
C GLU A 319 -16.59 -8.74 -2.27
N ILE A 320 -16.56 -9.29 -3.49
CA ILE A 320 -15.76 -8.79 -4.59
C ILE A 320 -16.42 -7.54 -5.17
N ASP A 321 -15.67 -6.45 -5.24
CA ASP A 321 -15.97 -5.24 -5.98
C ASP A 321 -15.01 -5.11 -7.18
N VAL A 322 -15.51 -5.39 -8.37
CA VAL A 322 -14.71 -5.39 -9.60
C VAL A 322 -14.49 -3.95 -10.05
N MET A 323 -13.22 -3.51 -10.11
CA MET A 323 -12.87 -2.15 -10.48
C MET A 323 -12.50 -2.01 -11.96
N SER A 324 -11.77 -2.98 -12.49
CA SER A 324 -11.42 -3.04 -13.91
C SER A 324 -11.15 -4.47 -14.34
N ALA A 325 -11.39 -4.75 -15.61
CA ALA A 325 -10.99 -6.01 -16.23
C ALA A 325 -10.62 -5.81 -17.70
N ASN A 326 -9.63 -6.55 -18.18
CA ASN A 326 -9.21 -6.56 -19.57
C ASN A 326 -8.82 -7.98 -20.00
N TYR A 327 -9.54 -8.57 -20.94
CA TYR A 327 -9.04 -9.71 -21.70
C TYR A 327 -8.31 -9.21 -22.93
N GLY A 328 -7.00 -9.48 -23.03
CA GLY A 328 -6.18 -8.94 -24.11
C GLY A 328 -4.69 -9.00 -23.77
N ARG A 329 -3.95 -7.96 -24.11
CA ARG A 329 -2.53 -7.80 -23.75
C ARG A 329 -2.14 -6.33 -23.69
N LEU A 330 -1.57 -5.92 -22.57
CA LEU A 330 -1.07 -4.56 -22.33
C LEU A 330 0.45 -4.50 -22.08
N THR A 331 1.10 -5.67 -21.95
CA THR A 331 2.52 -5.78 -21.63
C THR A 331 3.25 -6.79 -22.52
N GLY A 332 4.59 -6.72 -22.53
CA GLY A 332 5.45 -7.60 -23.31
C GLY A 332 5.43 -9.08 -22.86
N ARG A 333 6.41 -9.87 -23.33
CA ARG A 333 6.43 -11.34 -23.18
C ARG A 333 6.62 -11.86 -21.74
N HIS A 334 6.94 -11.01 -20.78
CA HIS A 334 7.19 -11.40 -19.39
C HIS A 334 5.94 -11.94 -18.69
N LEU A 335 4.76 -11.41 -19.03
CA LEU A 335 3.47 -11.85 -18.50
C LEU A 335 2.76 -12.75 -19.52
N CYS A 336 2.46 -13.99 -19.12
CA CYS A 336 1.89 -15.03 -19.97
C CYS A 336 2.67 -15.22 -21.30
N PRO A 337 3.84 -15.87 -21.25
CA PRO A 337 4.72 -16.00 -22.41
C PRO A 337 4.05 -16.66 -23.63
N GLY A 338 4.30 -16.08 -24.80
CA GLY A 338 3.77 -16.56 -26.08
C GLY A 338 3.95 -15.55 -27.21
N PRO A 339 3.31 -15.79 -28.37
CA PRO A 339 3.31 -14.85 -29.49
C PRO A 339 2.76 -13.49 -29.09
N VAL A 340 3.44 -12.41 -29.50
CA VAL A 340 3.01 -11.02 -29.24
C VAL A 340 3.20 -10.23 -30.53
N LYS A 341 2.10 -9.84 -31.17
CA LYS A 341 2.09 -8.90 -32.31
C LYS A 341 1.78 -7.47 -31.86
N THR A 342 0.99 -7.32 -30.81
CA THR A 342 0.63 -6.02 -30.22
C THR A 342 0.54 -6.10 -28.70
N THR A 343 0.80 -4.98 -28.02
CA THR A 343 0.56 -4.77 -26.60
C THR A 343 -0.50 -3.70 -26.35
N ASP A 344 -1.25 -3.30 -27.37
CA ASP A 344 -2.46 -2.50 -27.22
C ASP A 344 -3.66 -3.33 -27.64
N CYS A 345 -3.98 -4.33 -26.82
CA CYS A 345 -5.04 -5.29 -27.11
C CYS A 345 -6.02 -5.36 -25.93
N ARG A 346 -7.28 -5.03 -26.22
CA ARG A 346 -8.36 -5.00 -25.24
C ARG A 346 -9.67 -5.52 -25.83
N ALA A 347 -10.30 -6.50 -25.18
CA ALA A 347 -11.66 -6.90 -25.51
C ALA A 347 -12.66 -5.91 -24.89
N ALA A 348 -13.49 -5.31 -25.73
CA ALA A 348 -14.63 -4.52 -25.28
C ALA A 348 -15.57 -5.37 -24.41
N GLY A 349 -16.14 -4.78 -23.36
CA GLY A 349 -17.05 -5.48 -22.45
C GLY A 349 -16.38 -6.44 -21.45
N SER A 350 -15.04 -6.51 -21.41
CA SER A 350 -14.31 -7.34 -20.43
C SER A 350 -14.77 -7.07 -18.98
N ILE A 351 -14.96 -5.79 -18.64
CA ILE A 351 -15.44 -5.37 -17.32
C ILE A 351 -16.86 -5.88 -17.05
N ASP A 352 -17.79 -5.76 -17.99
CA ASP A 352 -19.18 -6.17 -17.79
C ASP A 352 -19.28 -7.69 -17.60
N ILE A 353 -18.54 -8.46 -18.40
CA ILE A 353 -18.51 -9.93 -18.30
C ILE A 353 -17.99 -10.35 -16.91
N VAL A 354 -16.90 -9.74 -16.44
CA VAL A 354 -16.33 -10.07 -15.12
C VAL A 354 -17.24 -9.59 -13.99
N SER A 355 -17.77 -8.37 -14.06
CA SER A 355 -18.69 -7.80 -13.08
C SER A 355 -19.97 -8.64 -12.94
N ASN A 356 -20.61 -8.99 -14.05
CA ASN A 356 -21.80 -9.85 -14.04
C ASN A 356 -21.52 -11.22 -13.40
N LYS A 357 -20.30 -11.73 -13.54
CA LYS A 357 -19.92 -13.02 -12.96
C LYS A 357 -19.53 -12.94 -11.49
N CYS A 358 -18.92 -11.84 -11.04
CA CYS A 358 -18.18 -11.77 -9.78
C CYS A 358 -18.66 -10.70 -8.79
N GLN A 359 -19.28 -9.61 -9.24
CA GLN A 359 -19.66 -8.49 -8.40
C GLN A 359 -20.57 -8.94 -7.24
N GLY A 360 -20.26 -8.50 -6.01
CA GLY A 360 -21.05 -8.81 -4.83
C GLY A 360 -20.98 -10.28 -4.38
N LYS A 361 -20.14 -11.11 -4.99
CA LYS A 361 -19.92 -12.49 -4.55
C LYS A 361 -18.70 -12.57 -3.64
N GLN A 362 -18.71 -13.49 -2.68
CA GLN A 362 -17.53 -13.80 -1.90
C GLN A 362 -16.44 -14.45 -2.77
N SER A 363 -16.82 -15.27 -3.75
CA SER A 363 -15.90 -15.86 -4.72
C SER A 363 -16.57 -16.10 -6.07
N CYS A 364 -15.77 -16.16 -7.14
CA CYS A 364 -16.23 -16.48 -8.48
C CYS A 364 -15.12 -17.15 -9.29
N PHE A 365 -15.49 -17.90 -10.33
CA PHE A 365 -14.56 -18.60 -11.21
C PHE A 365 -14.48 -17.95 -12.59
N LEU A 366 -13.31 -17.51 -13.01
CA LEU A 366 -13.06 -16.83 -14.27
C LEU A 366 -12.32 -17.75 -15.24
N GLN A 367 -12.67 -17.68 -16.53
CA GLN A 367 -12.01 -18.45 -17.59
C GLN A 367 -11.56 -17.49 -18.70
N ALA A 368 -10.25 -17.40 -18.93
CA ALA A 368 -9.68 -16.48 -19.92
C ALA A 368 -9.67 -17.14 -21.30
N THR A 369 -10.78 -17.02 -22.05
CA THR A 369 -10.96 -17.70 -23.34
C THR A 369 -11.67 -16.81 -24.36
N ASN A 370 -11.40 -17.05 -25.65
CA ASN A 370 -12.03 -16.29 -26.74
C ASN A 370 -13.54 -16.54 -26.84
N SER A 371 -14.05 -17.69 -26.36
CA SER A 371 -15.48 -17.96 -26.33
C SER A 371 -16.24 -17.09 -25.32
N GLN A 372 -15.56 -16.63 -24.27
CA GLN A 372 -16.16 -15.77 -23.24
C GLN A 372 -16.05 -14.28 -23.60
N PHE A 373 -14.91 -13.86 -24.17
CA PHE A 373 -14.57 -12.45 -24.34
C PHE A 373 -14.38 -12.01 -25.81
N GLY A 374 -14.51 -12.92 -26.78
CA GLY A 374 -14.07 -12.70 -28.15
C GLY A 374 -12.54 -12.78 -28.31
N ASP A 375 -12.04 -12.63 -29.54
CA ASP A 375 -10.60 -12.50 -29.82
C ASP A 375 -10.25 -11.07 -30.26
N PRO A 376 -9.84 -10.19 -29.33
CA PRO A 376 -9.53 -8.79 -29.65
C PRO A 376 -8.24 -8.59 -30.45
N CYS A 377 -7.35 -9.59 -30.54
CA CYS A 377 -6.08 -9.46 -31.26
C CYS A 377 -5.52 -10.81 -31.70
N GLY A 378 -6.05 -11.31 -32.83
CA GLY A 378 -5.63 -12.58 -33.42
C GLY A 378 -4.11 -12.71 -33.58
N GLY A 379 -3.56 -13.85 -33.15
CA GLY A 379 -2.12 -14.13 -33.20
C GLY A 379 -1.28 -13.49 -32.08
N THR A 380 -1.88 -12.76 -31.16
CA THR A 380 -1.27 -12.39 -29.87
C THR A 380 -1.85 -13.27 -28.77
N ARG A 381 -0.99 -13.88 -27.94
CA ARG A 381 -1.42 -14.60 -26.75
C ARG A 381 -2.00 -13.63 -25.76
N LYS A 382 -3.21 -13.85 -25.26
CA LYS A 382 -3.90 -12.93 -24.35
C LYS A 382 -3.78 -13.37 -22.89
N TYR A 383 -4.23 -12.51 -22.00
CA TYR A 383 -4.51 -12.81 -20.60
C TYR A 383 -5.69 -11.97 -20.13
N LEU A 384 -6.44 -12.49 -19.17
CA LEU A 384 -7.44 -11.73 -18.43
C LEU A 384 -6.76 -11.10 -17.22
N GLU A 385 -6.70 -9.78 -17.21
CA GLU A 385 -6.32 -8.97 -16.06
C GLU A 385 -7.59 -8.51 -15.34
N VAL A 386 -7.68 -8.75 -14.03
CA VAL A 386 -8.80 -8.28 -13.20
C VAL A 386 -8.26 -7.56 -11.99
N LYS A 387 -8.71 -6.32 -11.79
CA LYS A 387 -8.46 -5.54 -10.59
C LYS A 387 -9.75 -5.48 -9.78
N TYR A 388 -9.73 -5.96 -8.55
CA TYR A 388 -10.89 -5.97 -7.66
C TYR A 388 -10.52 -5.61 -6.23
N GLU A 389 -11.47 -5.10 -5.47
CA GLU A 389 -11.34 -4.81 -4.03
C GLU A 389 -12.24 -5.76 -3.23
N CYS A 390 -11.78 -6.17 -2.04
CA CYS A 390 -12.64 -6.89 -1.10
C CYS A 390 -13.31 -5.89 -0.16
N VAL A 391 -14.60 -5.66 -0.38
CA VAL A 391 -15.41 -4.69 0.36
C VAL A 391 -16.32 -5.39 1.36
N GLU A 392 -16.72 -4.69 2.42
CA GLU A 392 -17.77 -5.20 3.30
C GLU A 392 -19.07 -5.39 2.49
N LYS A 393 -19.76 -6.51 2.76
CA LYS A 393 -21.03 -6.85 2.13
C LYS A 393 -22.00 -5.67 2.20
N THR A 394 -22.56 -5.31 1.05
CA THR A 394 -23.59 -4.27 0.97
C THR A 394 -24.98 -4.90 1.06
N VAL A 395 -25.85 -4.31 1.85
CA VAL A 395 -27.24 -4.72 2.04
C VAL A 395 -28.14 -3.71 1.32
N LEU A 396 -28.92 -4.19 0.36
CA LEU A 396 -29.98 -3.43 -0.29
C LEU A 396 -31.32 -3.73 0.39
N VAL A 397 -32.02 -2.68 0.82
CA VAL A 397 -33.32 -2.77 1.48
C VAL A 397 -34.33 -1.93 0.73
N HIS A 398 -35.53 -2.45 0.54
CA HIS A 398 -36.68 -1.73 0.00
C HIS A 398 -37.81 -1.70 1.02
N ILE A 399 -38.23 -0.50 1.42
CA ILE A 399 -39.36 -0.29 2.34
C ILE A 399 -40.49 0.37 1.54
N CYS A 400 -41.56 -0.34 1.26
CA CYS A 400 -42.69 0.22 0.50
C CYS A 400 -43.34 1.42 1.24
N GLU A 401 -43.87 2.38 0.48
CA GLU A 401 -44.59 3.55 1.03
C GLU A 401 -45.66 3.11 2.06
N GLY A 402 -45.64 3.78 3.22
CA GLY A 402 -46.46 3.50 4.40
C GLY A 402 -45.87 2.46 5.37
N ARG A 403 -44.80 1.76 5.00
CA ARG A 403 -44.16 0.75 5.86
C ARG A 403 -42.95 1.30 6.61
N SER A 404 -42.55 0.55 7.61
CA SER A 404 -41.35 0.81 8.39
C SER A 404 -40.52 -0.45 8.54
N GLN A 405 -39.20 -0.29 8.71
CA GLN A 405 -38.29 -1.41 8.88
C GLN A 405 -37.12 -1.04 9.80
N LEU A 406 -36.72 -2.00 10.64
CA LEU A 406 -35.46 -1.96 11.37
C LEU A 406 -34.33 -2.43 10.45
N ILE A 407 -33.29 -1.63 10.30
CA ILE A 407 -32.01 -2.08 9.73
C ILE A 407 -30.96 -2.14 10.83
N SER A 408 -30.05 -3.11 10.75
CA SER A 408 -29.07 -3.36 11.81
C SER A 408 -27.80 -3.99 11.27
N CYS A 409 -26.72 -3.78 12.00
CA CYS A 409 -25.43 -4.41 11.79
C CYS A 409 -25.08 -5.35 12.96
N PRO A 410 -24.39 -6.47 12.68
CA PRO A 410 -23.86 -7.32 13.74
C PRO A 410 -22.92 -6.53 14.66
N ALA A 411 -23.01 -6.75 15.97
CA ALA A 411 -22.10 -6.10 16.93
C ALA A 411 -20.63 -6.47 16.63
N PRO A 412 -19.67 -5.53 16.71
CA PRO A 412 -19.81 -4.11 17.09
C PRO A 412 -19.88 -3.17 15.86
N LYS A 413 -20.20 -3.68 14.67
CA LYS A 413 -20.22 -2.90 13.43
C LYS A 413 -21.38 -1.89 13.44
N LYS A 414 -21.16 -0.78 12.74
CA LYS A 414 -22.08 0.34 12.58
C LYS A 414 -22.54 0.47 11.14
N ILE A 415 -23.73 1.02 10.96
CA ILE A 415 -24.36 1.25 9.65
C ILE A 415 -23.65 2.40 8.94
N ASP A 416 -23.19 2.14 7.72
CA ASP A 416 -22.68 3.13 6.77
C ASP A 416 -23.61 3.20 5.54
N ILE A 417 -24.36 4.30 5.42
CA ILE A 417 -25.35 4.51 4.35
C ILE A 417 -24.63 4.97 3.08
N MET A 418 -24.66 4.15 2.04
CA MET A 418 -24.02 4.42 0.76
C MET A 418 -24.93 5.19 -0.19
N SER A 419 -26.20 4.81 -0.25
CA SER A 419 -27.22 5.53 -1.01
C SER A 419 -28.59 5.35 -0.38
N ALA A 420 -29.47 6.32 -0.61
CA ALA A 420 -30.89 6.15 -0.34
C ALA A 420 -31.73 6.95 -1.33
N ASN A 421 -32.86 6.39 -1.74
CA ASN A 421 -33.85 7.05 -2.59
C ASN A 421 -35.25 6.72 -2.10
N TYR A 422 -36.02 7.73 -1.68
CA TYR A 422 -37.46 7.60 -1.53
C TYR A 422 -38.13 8.00 -2.83
N GLY A 423 -38.75 7.05 -3.53
CA GLY A 423 -39.32 7.30 -4.85
C GLY A 423 -39.66 6.01 -5.57
N ARG A 424 -39.39 5.96 -6.88
CA ARG A 424 -39.54 4.75 -7.69
C ARG A 424 -38.59 4.80 -8.88
N LEU A 425 -37.75 3.77 -9.00
CA LEU A 425 -36.79 3.57 -10.08
C LEU A 425 -37.12 2.36 -10.96
N THR A 426 -38.08 1.53 -10.54
CA THR A 426 -38.43 0.26 -11.18
C THR A 426 -39.95 0.12 -11.36
N GLY A 427 -40.35 -0.78 -12.26
CA GLY A 427 -41.75 -1.05 -12.58
C GLY A 427 -42.56 -1.68 -11.44
N ARG A 428 -43.72 -2.26 -11.77
CA ARG A 428 -44.72 -2.72 -10.77
C ARG A 428 -44.31 -3.92 -9.91
N HIS A 429 -43.23 -4.63 -10.26
CA HIS A 429 -42.80 -5.83 -9.54
C HIS A 429 -42.34 -5.54 -8.11
N LEU A 430 -41.72 -4.38 -7.88
CA LEU A 430 -41.25 -3.94 -6.56
C LEU A 430 -42.27 -2.98 -5.95
N CYS A 431 -42.78 -3.33 -4.76
CA CYS A 431 -43.85 -2.60 -4.06
C CYS A 431 -45.06 -2.30 -4.97
N PRO A 432 -45.89 -3.32 -5.28
CA PRO A 432 -46.99 -3.20 -6.24
C PRO A 432 -47.98 -2.06 -5.92
N GLY A 433 -48.38 -1.33 -6.96
CA GLY A 433 -49.33 -0.22 -6.87
C GLY A 433 -49.34 0.65 -8.13
N PRO A 434 -50.00 1.82 -8.09
CA PRO A 434 -50.00 2.78 -9.19
C PRO A 434 -48.58 3.21 -9.58
N VAL A 435 -48.27 3.22 -10.88
CA VAL A 435 -46.99 3.68 -11.41
C VAL A 435 -47.25 4.58 -12.60
N LYS A 436 -47.02 5.88 -12.43
CA LYS A 436 -47.03 6.87 -13.53
C LYS A 436 -45.63 7.15 -14.06
N THR A 437 -44.61 7.00 -13.22
CA THR A 437 -43.20 7.20 -13.58
C THR A 437 -42.29 6.23 -12.83
N THR A 438 -41.17 5.86 -13.44
CA THR A 438 -40.04 5.15 -12.82
C THR A 438 -38.78 6.01 -12.75
N ASN A 439 -38.92 7.31 -12.98
CA ASN A 439 -37.85 8.28 -12.76
C ASN A 439 -38.28 9.22 -11.63
N CYS A 440 -38.33 8.67 -10.41
CA CYS A 440 -38.83 9.38 -9.24
C CYS A 440 -37.90 9.20 -8.05
N GLY A 441 -37.50 10.32 -7.44
CA GLY A 441 -36.70 10.34 -6.22
C GLY A 441 -36.81 11.66 -5.47
N ALA A 442 -36.96 11.59 -4.15
CA ALA A 442 -36.94 12.75 -3.28
C ALA A 442 -35.51 13.24 -3.06
N ALA A 443 -35.26 14.52 -3.36
CA ALA A 443 -34.01 15.18 -3.03
C ALA A 443 -33.76 15.12 -1.51
N GLY A 444 -32.51 14.86 -1.09
CA GLY A 444 -32.14 14.75 0.33
C GLY A 444 -32.53 13.43 1.00
N SER A 445 -33.06 12.44 0.26
CA SER A 445 -33.36 11.11 0.80
C SER A 445 -32.19 10.50 1.58
N ILE A 446 -30.98 10.63 1.05
CA ILE A 446 -29.76 10.12 1.68
C ILE A 446 -29.43 10.82 3.00
N ASP A 447 -29.62 12.14 3.09
CA ASP A 447 -29.30 12.92 4.29
C ASP A 447 -30.27 12.59 5.43
N ILE A 448 -31.56 12.44 5.09
CA ILE A 448 -32.59 12.01 6.03
C ILE A 448 -32.25 10.61 6.58
N VAL A 449 -31.91 9.65 5.71
CA VAL A 449 -31.52 8.31 6.16
C VAL A 449 -30.23 8.33 6.97
N LYS A 450 -29.21 9.09 6.54
CA LYS A 450 -27.94 9.23 7.28
C LYS A 450 -28.13 9.82 8.67
N SER A 451 -28.92 10.88 8.81
CA SER A 451 -29.20 11.50 10.12
C SER A 451 -29.78 10.52 11.14
N LYS A 452 -30.55 9.53 10.67
CA LYS A 452 -31.18 8.51 11.52
C LYS A 452 -30.31 7.29 11.77
N CYS A 453 -29.48 6.90 10.81
CA CYS A 453 -28.87 5.57 10.78
C CYS A 453 -27.34 5.57 10.78
N GLN A 454 -26.70 6.60 10.24
CA GLN A 454 -25.24 6.61 10.08
C GLN A 454 -24.53 6.45 11.42
N GLY A 455 -23.58 5.53 11.49
CA GLY A 455 -22.77 5.30 12.68
C GLY A 455 -23.51 4.61 13.84
N ARG A 456 -24.78 4.22 13.65
CA ARG A 456 -25.54 3.45 14.64
C ARG A 456 -25.43 1.96 14.37
N GLN A 457 -25.53 1.13 15.40
CA GLN A 457 -25.63 -0.32 15.22
C GLN A 457 -26.97 -0.73 14.60
N SER A 458 -28.04 -0.02 14.94
CA SER A 458 -29.38 -0.23 14.38
C SER A 458 -30.16 1.07 14.33
N CYS A 459 -31.10 1.17 13.39
CA CYS A 459 -32.03 2.28 13.29
C CYS A 459 -33.36 1.83 12.66
N PHE A 460 -34.42 2.58 12.95
CA PHE A 460 -35.74 2.35 12.39
C PHE A 460 -36.04 3.41 11.32
N LEU A 461 -36.46 2.96 10.14
CA LEU A 461 -36.80 3.83 9.01
C LEU A 461 -38.27 3.66 8.65
N GLN A 462 -38.94 4.77 8.32
CA GLN A 462 -40.33 4.79 7.89
C GLN A 462 -40.41 5.43 6.52
N ALA A 463 -40.95 4.73 5.53
CA ALA A 463 -41.05 5.21 4.16
C ALA A 463 -42.36 5.97 3.96
N THR A 464 -42.41 7.26 4.28
CA THR A 464 -43.64 8.08 4.19
C THR A 464 -43.38 9.45 3.59
N ASN A 465 -44.41 10.03 2.97
CA ASN A 465 -44.35 11.39 2.40
C ASN A 465 -44.15 12.45 3.48
N GLY A 466 -44.57 12.18 4.73
CA GLY A 466 -44.32 13.08 5.86
C GLY A 466 -42.84 13.21 6.22
N GLN A 467 -42.00 12.21 5.89
CA GLN A 467 -40.56 12.29 6.15
C GLN A 467 -39.74 12.76 4.97
N PHE A 468 -40.13 12.40 3.75
CA PHE A 468 -39.33 12.61 2.55
C PHE A 468 -39.97 13.56 1.51
N GLY A 469 -41.20 14.03 1.76
CA GLY A 469 -42.03 14.67 0.73
C GLY A 469 -42.63 13.67 -0.25
N ASP A 470 -43.50 14.13 -1.16
CA ASP A 470 -44.01 13.32 -2.26
C ASP A 470 -43.37 13.73 -3.60
N PRO A 471 -42.28 13.05 -4.02
CA PRO A 471 -41.57 13.37 -5.26
C PRO A 471 -42.31 13.01 -6.55
N CYS A 472 -43.38 12.21 -6.49
CA CYS A 472 -44.13 11.80 -7.68
C CYS A 472 -45.57 11.40 -7.34
N VAL A 473 -46.45 12.41 -7.27
CA VAL A 473 -47.86 12.24 -6.95
C VAL A 473 -48.55 11.22 -7.87
N GLY A 474 -49.30 10.31 -7.26
CA GLY A 474 -50.02 9.24 -7.96
C GLY A 474 -49.14 8.06 -8.40
N THR A 475 -47.85 8.05 -8.04
CA THR A 475 -46.99 6.87 -8.11
C THR A 475 -46.74 6.35 -6.69
N ARG A 476 -46.96 5.06 -6.47
CA ARG A 476 -46.62 4.40 -5.20
C ARG A 476 -45.11 4.38 -5.06
N LYS A 477 -44.56 4.83 -3.94
CA LYS A 477 -43.12 4.94 -3.73
C LYS A 477 -42.59 3.78 -2.88
N TYR A 478 -41.27 3.70 -2.78
CA TYR A 478 -40.54 2.90 -1.82
C TYR A 478 -39.25 3.62 -1.44
N LEU A 479 -38.78 3.38 -0.22
CA LEU A 479 -37.45 3.79 0.22
C LEU A 479 -36.47 2.66 -0.12
N GLU A 480 -35.61 2.90 -1.09
CA GLU A 480 -34.46 2.05 -1.40
C GLU A 480 -33.25 2.56 -0.62
N ILE A 481 -32.61 1.68 0.16
CA ILE A 481 -31.40 2.01 0.93
C ILE A 481 -30.33 0.98 0.60
N LYS A 482 -29.15 1.45 0.22
CA LYS A 482 -27.93 0.63 0.17
C LYS A 482 -27.04 1.04 1.33
N TYR A 483 -26.73 0.10 2.21
CA TYR A 483 -25.82 0.32 3.32
C TYR A 483 -24.83 -0.84 3.47
N ARG A 484 -23.78 -0.65 4.25
CA ARG A 484 -22.88 -1.72 4.68
C ARG A 484 -22.64 -1.61 6.19
N CYS A 485 -22.08 -2.66 6.75
CA CYS A 485 -21.66 -2.68 8.14
C CYS A 485 -20.15 -2.49 8.22
N ASP A 486 -19.73 -1.33 8.72
CA ASP A 486 -18.32 -0.95 8.89
C ASP A 486 -17.98 -0.80 10.38
N TRP A 487 -16.69 -0.74 10.72
CA TRP A 487 -16.23 -0.68 12.11
C TRP A 487 -16.17 0.73 12.67
#